data_AF-A0A226E3A6-F1
#
_entry.id   AF-A0A226E3A6-F1
#
_cell.length_a   1.000
_cell.length_b   1.000
_cell.length_c   1.000
_cell.angle_alpha   90.00
_cell.angle_beta   90.00
_cell.angle_gamma   90.00
#
_symmetry.space_group_name_H-M   'P 1'
#
loop_
_entity.id
_entity.type
_entity.pdbx_description
1 polymer ?
#
loop_
_entity_poly.entity_id
_entity_poly.type
_entity_poly.pdbx_seq_one_letter_code
_entity_poly.pdbx_strand_id
1 'polypeptide(L)'
;MAKYVQYTPEVFATQDGGVHVWYFPSSFSQSQLGDRVIGSNACTLIAVLVAGRLDEFNIPIWGYYDQPISRMLVTSIAEAIVEGNEIHESLMLRGELYDMDLTVPEALNAVRFKYPRLTEWLDKTTLVMEPMEESLAENMQRCITEFELTPPPLKKDNSDLYIILVAGGRSVLFCYQSRTSKVTLVDSHAHVQLDAGIVVSQSRISELDQLCQWYTAMCTQCFTNWIGNNSPYELAFLYQRT
;
A
#
# COMPACT_ATOMS: atom_id res chain seq x y z
N MET A 1 -24.97 -1.09 -3.47
CA MET A 1 -24.04 -1.51 -2.40
C MET A 1 -23.54 -2.89 -2.79
N ALA A 2 -22.26 -3.03 -3.14
CA ALA A 2 -21.72 -4.30 -3.64
C ALA A 2 -21.86 -5.40 -2.57
N LYS A 3 -22.15 -6.64 -2.99
CA LYS A 3 -22.42 -7.79 -2.09
C LYS A 3 -21.29 -8.10 -1.08
N TYR A 4 -20.10 -7.54 -1.28
CA TYR A 4 -18.90 -7.79 -0.48
C TYR A 4 -18.74 -6.90 0.75
N VAL A 5 -19.48 -5.78 0.86
CA VAL A 5 -19.38 -4.81 1.97
C VAL A 5 -19.91 -5.38 3.32
N GLN A 6 -20.59 -6.53 3.28
CA GLN A 6 -21.06 -7.22 4.48
C GLN A 6 -20.09 -8.29 5.00
N TYR A 7 -19.08 -8.68 4.23
CA TYR A 7 -18.12 -9.72 4.61
C TYR A 7 -17.01 -9.14 5.49
N THR A 8 -16.92 -9.61 6.73
CA THR A 8 -15.73 -9.39 7.56
C THR A 8 -14.92 -10.67 7.44
N PRO A 9 -13.82 -10.69 6.65
CA PRO A 9 -13.01 -11.89 6.50
C PRO A 9 -12.49 -12.36 7.85
N GLU A 10 -12.32 -13.66 8.02
CA GLU A 10 -11.54 -14.20 9.13
C GLU A 10 -10.07 -13.79 8.91
N VAL A 11 -9.59 -12.85 9.73
CA VAL A 11 -8.22 -12.34 9.66
C VAL A 11 -7.38 -13.08 10.69
N PHE A 12 -6.28 -13.69 10.23
CA PHE A 12 -5.31 -14.31 11.12
C PHE A 12 -4.22 -13.31 11.49
N ALA A 13 -4.09 -13.01 12.78
CA ALA A 13 -3.08 -12.10 13.30
C ALA A 13 -1.91 -12.89 13.91
N THR A 14 -0.68 -12.47 13.60
CA THR A 14 0.55 -13.01 14.20
C THR A 14 1.55 -11.89 14.46
N GLN A 15 2.60 -12.22 15.21
CA GLN A 15 3.80 -11.38 15.32
C GLN A 15 4.98 -12.15 14.73
N ASP A 16 5.69 -11.52 13.80
CA ASP A 16 6.83 -12.11 13.10
C ASP A 16 7.94 -11.08 12.97
N GLY A 17 9.15 -11.42 13.41
CA GLY A 17 10.29 -10.49 13.39
C GLY A 17 10.06 -9.16 14.13
N GLY A 18 9.17 -9.13 15.13
CA GLY A 18 8.78 -7.90 15.85
C GLY A 18 7.66 -7.10 15.17
N VAL A 19 7.23 -7.50 13.97
CA VAL A 19 6.18 -6.86 13.18
C VAL A 19 4.84 -7.53 13.44
N HIS A 20 3.76 -6.74 13.54
CA HIS A 20 2.40 -7.29 13.56
C HIS A 20 1.93 -7.55 12.14
N VAL A 21 1.42 -8.75 11.89
CA VAL A 21 1.00 -9.17 10.56
C VAL A 21 -0.42 -9.72 10.62
N TRP A 22 -1.24 -9.31 9.67
CA TRP A 22 -2.60 -9.77 9.45
C TRP A 22 -2.70 -10.39 8.07
N TYR A 23 -2.89 -11.71 8.06
CA TYR A 23 -3.14 -12.49 6.86
C TYR A 23 -4.64 -12.59 6.63
N PHE A 24 -5.06 -12.25 5.42
CA PHE A 24 -6.45 -12.38 5.00
C PHE A 24 -6.65 -13.71 4.25
N PRO A 25 -7.88 -14.23 4.15
CA PRO A 25 -8.17 -15.43 3.38
C PRO A 25 -7.68 -15.28 1.93
N SER A 26 -7.23 -16.36 1.30
CA SER A 26 -6.72 -16.36 -0.09
C SER A 26 -7.67 -15.70 -1.10
N SER A 27 -8.98 -15.87 -0.90
CA SER A 27 -10.06 -15.24 -1.68
C SER A 27 -10.13 -13.72 -1.56
N PHE A 28 -9.50 -13.14 -0.55
CA PHE A 28 -9.44 -11.70 -0.32
C PHE A 28 -8.09 -11.18 -0.83
N SER A 29 -7.96 -11.03 -2.14
CA SER A 29 -6.75 -10.51 -2.81
C SER A 29 -7.14 -9.81 -4.11
N GLN A 30 -6.23 -9.01 -4.69
CA GLN A 30 -6.54 -8.26 -5.92
C GLN A 30 -6.91 -9.14 -7.12
N SER A 31 -6.46 -10.40 -7.14
CA SER A 31 -6.72 -11.35 -8.22
C SER A 31 -7.98 -12.20 -8.02
N GLN A 32 -8.58 -12.20 -6.82
CA GLN A 32 -9.71 -13.08 -6.48
C GLN A 32 -10.94 -12.32 -5.97
N LEU A 33 -10.76 -11.19 -5.29
CA LEU A 33 -11.86 -10.46 -4.67
C LEU A 33 -12.77 -9.83 -5.74
N GLY A 34 -14.09 -10.01 -5.59
CA GLY A 34 -15.08 -9.49 -6.53
C GLY A 34 -15.49 -10.46 -7.64
N ASP A 35 -15.43 -11.77 -7.40
CA ASP A 35 -15.72 -12.83 -8.38
C ASP A 35 -14.83 -12.76 -9.64
N ARG A 36 -13.57 -12.36 -9.47
CA ARG A 36 -12.62 -12.21 -10.58
C ARG A 36 -12.24 -13.56 -11.17
N VAL A 37 -12.20 -13.60 -12.51
CA VAL A 37 -11.80 -14.78 -13.30
C VAL A 37 -10.46 -14.58 -14.03
N ILE A 38 -9.94 -13.35 -14.04
CA ILE A 38 -8.67 -12.96 -14.66
C ILE A 38 -7.71 -12.40 -13.61
N GLY A 39 -6.41 -12.42 -13.93
CA GLY A 39 -5.38 -11.78 -13.11
C GLY A 39 -5.61 -10.27 -12.93
N SER A 40 -4.75 -9.63 -12.13
CA SER A 40 -4.86 -8.20 -11.83
C SER A 40 -3.48 -7.53 -11.90
N ASN A 41 -3.41 -6.45 -12.67
CA ASN A 41 -2.28 -5.52 -12.80
C ASN A 41 -2.59 -4.15 -12.18
N ALA A 42 -3.60 -4.08 -11.29
CA ALA A 42 -4.11 -2.84 -10.73
C ALA A 42 -3.43 -2.41 -9.41
N CYS A 43 -2.34 -3.05 -8.98
CA CYS A 43 -1.75 -2.86 -7.64
C CYS A 43 -1.41 -1.40 -7.31
N THR A 44 -0.81 -0.64 -8.25
CA THR A 44 -0.51 0.78 -8.06
C THR A 44 -1.78 1.60 -7.82
N LEU A 45 -2.83 1.32 -8.60
CA LEU A 45 -4.11 2.01 -8.48
C LEU A 45 -4.81 1.67 -7.16
N ILE A 46 -4.76 0.40 -6.74
CA ILE A 46 -5.29 -0.06 -5.46
C ILE A 46 -4.56 0.66 -4.32
N ALA A 47 -3.22 0.73 -4.33
CA ALA A 47 -2.44 1.44 -3.32
C ALA A 47 -2.84 2.93 -3.21
N VAL A 48 -2.99 3.62 -4.34
CA VAL A 48 -3.46 5.02 -4.39
C VAL A 48 -4.89 5.16 -3.86
N LEU A 49 -5.80 4.26 -4.24
CA LEU A 49 -7.19 4.26 -3.75
C LEU A 49 -7.28 4.03 -2.24
N VAL A 50 -6.47 3.11 -1.69
CA VAL A 50 -6.38 2.90 -0.24
C VAL A 50 -5.90 4.18 0.45
N ALA A 51 -4.84 4.82 -0.05
CA ALA A 51 -4.35 6.10 0.48
C ALA A 51 -5.43 7.20 0.47
N GLY A 52 -6.18 7.33 -0.64
CA GLY A 52 -7.30 8.28 -0.74
C GLY A 52 -8.39 8.04 0.31
N ARG A 53 -8.77 6.77 0.52
CA ARG A 53 -9.81 6.37 1.48
C ARG A 53 -9.38 6.57 2.94
N LEU A 54 -8.12 6.30 3.26
CA LEU A 54 -7.56 6.53 4.59
C LEU A 54 -7.71 8.00 5.01
N ASP A 55 -7.45 8.94 4.10
CA ASP A 55 -7.66 10.37 4.37
C ASP A 55 -9.14 10.76 4.36
N GLU A 56 -9.90 10.34 3.33
CA GLU A 56 -11.32 10.70 3.17
C GLU A 56 -12.14 10.34 4.42
N PHE A 57 -11.90 9.16 4.98
CA PHE A 57 -12.59 8.68 6.18
C PHE A 57 -11.81 8.89 7.48
N ASN A 58 -10.64 9.55 7.41
CA ASN A 58 -9.75 9.83 8.54
C ASN A 58 -9.50 8.58 9.41
N ILE A 59 -9.11 7.46 8.80
CA ILE A 59 -9.06 6.13 9.44
C ILE A 59 -7.78 5.96 10.28
N PRO A 60 -7.85 5.93 11.63
CA PRO A 60 -6.69 5.56 12.44
C PRO A 60 -6.44 4.06 12.37
N ILE A 61 -5.18 3.67 12.17
CA ILE A 61 -4.74 2.28 12.16
C ILE A 61 -4.04 1.97 13.48
N TRP A 62 -4.84 1.61 14.48
CA TRP A 62 -4.37 1.33 15.84
C TRP A 62 -3.60 0.00 15.94
N GLY A 63 -4.07 -1.08 15.30
CA GLY A 63 -3.37 -2.38 15.31
C GLY A 63 -3.38 -3.11 16.66
N TYR A 64 -2.78 -4.30 16.71
CA TYR A 64 -3.13 -5.38 17.66
C TYR A 64 -3.11 -4.98 19.15
N TYR A 65 -2.10 -4.20 19.57
CA TYR A 65 -1.97 -3.79 20.98
C TYR A 65 -3.03 -2.78 21.43
N ASP A 66 -3.57 -2.00 20.49
CA ASP A 66 -4.50 -0.92 20.78
C ASP A 66 -5.93 -1.35 20.43
N GLN A 67 -6.16 -1.85 19.20
CA GLN A 67 -7.42 -2.43 18.70
C GLN A 67 -7.19 -3.34 17.47
N PRO A 68 -7.95 -4.43 17.26
CA PRO A 68 -7.87 -5.20 16.02
C PRO A 68 -8.10 -4.31 14.79
N ILE A 69 -7.61 -4.74 13.61
CA ILE A 69 -7.82 -4.02 12.35
C ILE A 69 -9.31 -3.65 12.21
N SER A 70 -9.57 -2.37 12.00
CA SER A 70 -10.94 -1.86 11.98
C SER A 70 -11.70 -2.36 10.74
N ARG A 71 -12.99 -2.62 10.90
CA ARG A 71 -13.86 -2.96 9.76
C ARG A 71 -13.84 -1.88 8.68
N MET A 72 -13.67 -0.62 9.06
CA MET A 72 -13.56 0.50 8.14
C MET A 72 -12.30 0.37 7.26
N LEU A 73 -11.15 0.04 7.84
CA LEU A 73 -9.93 -0.24 7.07
C LEU A 73 -10.12 -1.40 6.10
N VAL A 74 -10.66 -2.54 6.57
CA VAL A 74 -10.90 -3.72 5.71
C VAL A 74 -11.85 -3.38 4.56
N THR A 75 -12.92 -2.63 4.85
CA THR A 75 -13.88 -2.20 3.83
C THR A 75 -13.23 -1.26 2.82
N SER A 76 -12.41 -0.31 3.28
CA SER A 76 -11.68 0.59 2.39
C SER A 76 -10.71 -0.15 1.48
N ILE A 77 -10.02 -1.18 1.98
CA ILE A 77 -9.14 -2.01 1.16
C ILE A 77 -9.95 -2.85 0.18
N ALA A 78 -11.04 -3.50 0.60
CA ALA A 78 -11.90 -4.28 -0.27
C ALA A 78 -12.45 -3.44 -1.43
N GLU A 79 -12.98 -2.25 -1.12
CA GLU A 79 -13.53 -1.36 -2.13
C GLU A 79 -12.44 -0.80 -3.05
N ALA A 80 -11.24 -0.49 -2.53
CA ALA A 80 -10.11 -0.09 -3.35
C ALA A 80 -9.66 -1.21 -4.31
N ILE A 81 -9.68 -2.47 -3.88
CA ILE A 81 -9.37 -3.63 -4.74
C ILE A 81 -10.37 -3.74 -5.89
N VAL A 82 -11.67 -3.70 -5.58
CA VAL A 82 -12.72 -3.82 -6.61
C VAL A 82 -12.67 -2.63 -7.56
N GLU A 83 -12.68 -1.41 -7.04
CA GLU A 83 -12.65 -0.18 -7.83
C GLU A 83 -11.36 -0.03 -8.65
N GLY A 84 -10.21 -0.38 -8.08
CA GLY A 84 -8.93 -0.31 -8.78
C GLY A 84 -8.90 -1.26 -9.98
N ASN A 85 -9.41 -2.48 -9.81
CA ASN A 85 -9.53 -3.39 -10.94
C ASN A 85 -10.50 -2.89 -12.02
N GLU A 86 -11.68 -2.37 -11.64
CA GLU A 86 -12.66 -1.84 -12.59
C GLU A 86 -12.12 -0.66 -13.40
N ILE A 87 -11.40 0.26 -12.75
CA ILE A 87 -10.77 1.40 -13.43
C ILE A 87 -9.64 0.92 -14.36
N HIS A 88 -8.77 0.02 -13.90
CA HIS A 88 -7.67 -0.52 -14.70
C HIS A 88 -8.18 -1.22 -15.97
N GLU A 89 -9.18 -2.09 -15.84
CA GLU A 89 -9.81 -2.76 -16.97
C GLU A 89 -10.46 -1.77 -17.93
N SER A 90 -11.10 -0.72 -17.40
CA SER A 90 -11.68 0.34 -18.21
C SER A 90 -10.62 1.13 -18.99
N LEU A 91 -9.43 1.34 -18.43
CA LEU A 91 -8.31 1.99 -19.12
C LEU A 91 -7.72 1.08 -20.21
N MET A 92 -7.56 -0.21 -19.89
CA MET A 92 -7.12 -1.23 -20.85
C MET A 92 -8.05 -1.32 -22.07
N LEU A 93 -9.36 -1.40 -21.84
CA LEU A 93 -10.36 -1.49 -22.91
C LEU A 93 -10.39 -0.24 -23.81
N ARG A 94 -10.01 0.93 -23.26
CA ARG A 94 -9.91 2.19 -24.01
C ARG A 94 -8.57 2.37 -24.72
N GLY A 95 -7.60 1.47 -24.51
CA GLY A 95 -6.25 1.60 -25.04
C GLY A 95 -5.48 2.79 -24.46
N GLU A 96 -5.83 3.20 -23.24
CA GLU A 96 -5.23 4.35 -22.54
C GLU A 96 -3.98 3.94 -21.73
N LEU A 97 -3.65 2.64 -21.67
CA LEU A 97 -2.46 2.13 -21.00
C LEU A 97 -1.32 1.90 -21.99
N TYR A 98 -0.17 2.49 -21.71
CA TYR A 98 1.06 2.24 -22.46
C TYR A 98 1.73 0.93 -22.03
N ASP A 99 1.77 0.68 -20.72
CA ASP A 99 2.24 -0.55 -20.09
C ASP A 99 1.11 -1.23 -19.30
N MET A 100 1.25 -2.53 -19.03
CA MET A 100 0.24 -3.29 -18.26
C MET A 100 0.06 -2.75 -16.85
N ASP A 101 1.14 -2.29 -16.22
CA ASP A 101 1.15 -1.75 -14.87
C ASP A 101 1.21 -0.22 -14.92
N LEU A 102 0.34 0.42 -14.14
CA LEU A 102 0.32 1.88 -14.02
C LEU A 102 1.49 2.38 -13.18
N THR A 103 2.11 3.46 -13.62
CA THR A 103 2.97 4.30 -12.77
C THR A 103 2.14 5.04 -11.71
N VAL A 104 2.79 5.53 -10.65
CA VAL A 104 2.11 6.31 -9.60
C VAL A 104 1.43 7.58 -10.14
N PRO A 105 2.07 8.39 -11.02
CA PRO A 105 1.42 9.54 -11.63
C PRO A 105 0.18 9.19 -12.46
N GLU A 106 0.22 8.10 -13.23
CA GLU A 106 -0.93 7.65 -14.03
C GLU A 106 -2.08 7.18 -13.12
N ALA A 107 -1.77 6.45 -12.04
CA ALA A 107 -2.76 6.03 -11.06
C ALA A 107 -3.40 7.22 -10.34
N LEU A 108 -2.62 8.23 -9.92
CA LEU A 108 -3.13 9.48 -9.36
C LEU A 108 -4.05 10.22 -10.33
N ASN A 109 -3.66 10.28 -11.61
CA ASN A 109 -4.49 10.91 -12.63
C ASN A 109 -5.81 10.16 -12.84
N ALA A 110 -5.78 8.83 -12.86
CA ALA A 110 -6.97 7.99 -13.02
C ALA A 110 -7.99 8.19 -11.89
N VAL A 111 -7.55 8.45 -10.66
CA VAL A 111 -8.44 8.67 -9.50
C VAL A 111 -8.66 10.14 -9.15
N ARG A 112 -8.09 11.07 -9.93
CA ARG A 112 -8.08 12.51 -9.60
C ARG A 112 -9.46 13.10 -9.43
N PHE A 113 -10.46 12.58 -10.15
CA PHE A 113 -11.85 13.01 -10.02
C PHE A 113 -12.44 12.73 -8.63
N LYS A 114 -11.93 11.70 -7.95
CA LYS A 114 -12.37 11.26 -6.62
C LYS A 114 -11.50 11.84 -5.51
N TYR A 115 -10.18 11.84 -5.70
CA TYR A 115 -9.21 12.35 -4.71
C TYR A 115 -8.38 13.50 -5.29
N PRO A 116 -8.97 14.67 -5.60
CA PRO A 116 -8.28 15.78 -6.28
C PRO A 116 -7.19 16.45 -5.44
N ARG A 117 -7.12 16.12 -4.15
CA ARG A 117 -6.15 16.65 -3.18
C ARG A 117 -5.03 15.67 -2.82
N LEU A 118 -5.19 14.39 -3.16
CA LEU A 118 -4.12 13.42 -3.02
C LEU A 118 -3.09 13.71 -4.12
N THR A 119 -1.87 14.04 -3.72
CA THR A 119 -0.83 14.48 -4.66
C THR A 119 0.52 13.92 -4.26
N GLU A 120 1.40 13.83 -5.25
CA GLU A 120 2.75 13.33 -5.08
C GLU A 120 3.70 14.45 -4.61
N TRP A 121 4.61 14.11 -3.72
CA TRP A 121 5.73 14.94 -3.31
C TRP A 121 6.92 14.71 -4.24
N LEU A 122 6.84 15.32 -5.43
CA LEU A 122 7.76 15.08 -6.55
C LEU A 122 9.25 15.24 -6.20
N ASP A 123 9.61 16.17 -5.30
CA ASP A 123 11.00 16.39 -4.89
C ASP A 123 11.59 15.24 -4.06
N LYS A 124 10.75 14.32 -3.59
CA LYS A 124 11.13 13.17 -2.75
C LYS A 124 10.94 11.83 -3.44
N THR A 125 10.12 11.76 -4.49
CA THR A 125 10.00 10.56 -5.29
C THR A 125 11.36 10.18 -5.87
N THR A 126 11.76 8.93 -5.69
CA THR A 126 13.12 8.50 -6.04
C THR A 126 13.14 7.07 -6.55
N LEU A 127 13.91 6.87 -7.62
CA LEU A 127 14.35 5.56 -8.08
C LEU A 127 15.65 5.22 -7.35
N VAL A 128 15.60 4.21 -6.50
CA VAL A 128 16.73 3.72 -5.72
C VAL A 128 17.36 2.53 -6.43
N MET A 129 18.66 2.63 -6.68
CA MET A 129 19.44 1.58 -7.36
C MET A 129 20.06 0.57 -6.38
N GLU A 130 20.10 0.90 -5.09
CA GLU A 130 20.62 0.03 -4.03
C GLU A 130 19.65 -1.12 -3.71
N PRO A 131 20.15 -2.26 -3.20
CA PRO A 131 19.32 -3.35 -2.70
C PRO A 131 18.26 -2.90 -1.69
N MET A 132 17.02 -3.34 -1.89
CA MET A 132 15.91 -3.00 -0.99
C MET A 132 16.16 -3.43 0.46
N GLU A 133 16.80 -4.60 0.64
CA GLU A 133 17.18 -5.13 1.97
C GLU A 133 18.10 -4.17 2.75
N GLU A 134 18.95 -3.43 2.05
CA GLU A 134 19.98 -2.58 2.64
C GLU A 134 19.50 -1.13 2.82
N SER A 135 18.67 -0.62 1.91
CA SER A 135 18.42 0.83 1.80
C SER A 135 16.96 1.26 1.99
N LEU A 136 15.98 0.35 2.02
CA LEU A 136 14.55 0.71 2.10
C LEU A 136 14.22 1.48 3.38
N ALA A 137 14.65 0.96 4.53
CA ALA A 137 14.36 1.56 5.83
C ALA A 137 14.96 2.96 5.97
N GLU A 138 16.22 3.13 5.56
CA GLU A 138 16.91 4.42 5.62
C GLU A 138 16.24 5.47 4.72
N ASN A 139 15.95 5.09 3.47
CA ASN A 139 15.31 5.98 2.50
C ASN A 139 13.90 6.41 2.95
N MET A 140 13.10 5.49 3.52
CA MET A 140 11.80 5.82 4.10
C MET A 140 11.94 6.68 5.36
N GLN A 141 12.82 6.33 6.28
CA GLN A 141 13.01 7.07 7.54
C GLN A 141 13.42 8.52 7.28
N ARG A 142 14.32 8.75 6.32
CA ARG A 142 14.73 10.09 5.90
C ARG A 142 13.52 10.92 5.47
N CYS A 143 12.69 10.38 4.57
CA CYS A 143 11.53 11.10 4.05
C CYS A 143 10.43 11.31 5.10
N ILE A 144 10.18 10.33 5.98
CA ILE A 144 9.25 10.48 7.11
C ILE A 144 9.73 11.59 8.05
N THR A 145 11.02 11.62 8.37
CA THR A 145 11.60 12.66 9.23
C THR A 145 11.45 14.04 8.61
N GLU A 146 11.72 14.17 7.31
CA GLU A 146 11.51 15.43 6.58
C GLU A 146 10.03 15.82 6.48
N PHE A 147 9.12 14.86 6.36
CA PHE A 147 7.68 15.13 6.35
C PHE A 147 7.16 15.71 7.68
N GLU A 148 7.81 15.40 8.80
CA GLU A 148 7.51 15.94 10.13
C GLU A 148 8.17 17.31 10.35
N LEU A 149 9.45 17.44 9.99
CA LEU A 149 10.25 18.62 10.30
C LEU A 149 10.11 19.75 9.26
N THR A 150 10.00 19.38 7.98
CA THR A 150 9.97 20.29 6.83
C THR A 150 8.98 19.78 5.78
N PRO A 151 7.67 19.72 6.11
CA PRO A 151 6.65 19.15 5.23
C PRO A 151 6.55 19.87 3.88
N PRO A 152 5.99 19.20 2.84
CA PRO A 152 5.74 19.86 1.56
C PRO A 152 4.82 21.08 1.72
N PRO A 153 4.98 22.11 0.86
CA PRO A 153 4.08 23.25 0.85
C PRO A 153 2.63 22.79 0.66
N LEU A 154 1.68 23.45 1.33
CA LEU A 154 0.25 23.14 1.26
C LEU A 154 -0.13 21.76 1.82
N LYS A 155 0.75 21.07 2.57
CA LYS A 155 0.34 19.88 3.34
C LYS A 155 -0.85 20.22 4.23
N LYS A 156 -1.92 19.43 4.15
CA LYS A 156 -3.07 19.48 5.05
C LYS A 156 -2.63 19.14 6.47
N ASP A 157 -3.06 19.94 7.45
CA ASP A 157 -2.75 19.69 8.86
C ASP A 157 -3.22 18.30 9.30
N ASN A 158 -2.40 17.62 10.09
CA ASN A 158 -2.64 16.25 10.57
C ASN A 158 -2.89 15.23 9.46
N SER A 159 -2.41 15.47 8.23
CA SER A 159 -2.42 14.46 7.17
C SER A 159 -1.34 13.40 7.37
N ASP A 160 -1.71 12.17 7.03
CA ASP A 160 -0.81 11.03 6.97
C ASP A 160 0.13 11.12 5.76
N LEU A 161 1.28 10.44 5.84
CA LEU A 161 2.17 10.24 4.70
C LEU A 161 1.90 8.85 4.12
N TYR A 162 1.67 8.81 2.81
CA TYR A 162 1.51 7.57 2.07
C TYR A 162 2.75 7.35 1.22
N ILE A 163 3.32 6.15 1.23
CA ILE A 163 4.52 5.82 0.50
C ILE A 163 4.18 4.62 -0.37
N ILE A 164 4.21 4.80 -1.69
CA ILE A 164 4.04 3.70 -2.63
C ILE A 164 5.43 3.18 -2.96
N LEU A 165 5.67 1.93 -2.61
CA LEU A 165 6.86 1.20 -2.99
C LEU A 165 6.56 0.41 -4.26
N VAL A 166 7.30 0.67 -5.34
CA VAL A 166 7.23 -0.07 -6.60
C VAL A 166 8.50 -0.89 -6.77
N ALA A 167 8.38 -2.21 -6.83
CA ALA A 167 9.51 -3.11 -7.00
C ALA A 167 9.08 -4.41 -7.69
N GLY A 168 9.84 -4.87 -8.68
CA GLY A 168 9.60 -6.17 -9.34
C GLY A 168 8.21 -6.31 -9.98
N GLY A 169 7.65 -5.22 -10.53
CA GLY A 169 6.30 -5.21 -11.13
C GLY A 169 5.16 -5.23 -10.09
N ARG A 170 5.45 -4.85 -8.84
CA ARG A 170 4.48 -4.82 -7.74
C ARG A 170 4.51 -3.48 -7.06
N SER A 171 3.34 -3.00 -6.65
CA SER A 171 3.18 -1.78 -5.88
C SER A 171 2.47 -2.09 -4.56
N VAL A 172 3.02 -1.61 -3.45
CA VAL A 172 2.42 -1.72 -2.11
C VAL A 172 2.36 -0.36 -1.44
N LEU A 173 1.44 -0.20 -0.50
CA LEU A 173 1.26 1.03 0.27
C LEU A 173 1.90 0.88 1.65
N PHE A 174 2.75 1.84 2.04
CA PHE A 174 3.05 2.14 3.43
C PHE A 174 2.30 3.41 3.84
N CYS A 175 1.70 3.41 5.01
CA CYS A 175 1.00 4.55 5.59
C CYS A 175 1.64 4.88 6.94
N TYR A 176 2.28 6.05 7.01
CA TYR A 176 2.79 6.60 8.26
C TYR A 176 1.76 7.56 8.86
N GLN A 177 1.36 7.27 10.10
CA GLN A 177 0.41 8.10 10.85
C GLN A 177 1.09 8.66 12.11
N SER A 178 1.33 9.97 12.14
CA SER A 178 1.99 10.63 13.26
C SER A 178 1.24 10.43 14.58
N ARG A 179 -0.10 10.48 14.53
CA ARG A 179 -1.00 10.28 15.67
C ARG A 179 -0.86 8.94 16.38
N THR A 180 -0.47 7.88 15.68
CA THR A 180 -0.23 6.56 16.27
C THR A 180 1.26 6.24 16.39
N SER A 181 2.13 7.06 15.78
CA SER A 181 3.57 6.81 15.66
C SER A 181 3.88 5.43 15.06
N LYS A 182 3.11 5.05 14.04
CA LYS A 182 3.20 3.74 13.38
C LYS A 182 3.27 3.86 11.87
N VAL A 183 3.87 2.85 11.26
CA VAL A 183 3.86 2.62 9.81
C VAL A 183 3.10 1.34 9.54
N THR A 184 2.09 1.42 8.68
CA THR A 184 1.28 0.28 8.25
C THR A 184 1.52 -0.02 6.79
N LEU A 185 1.89 -1.24 6.48
CA LEU A 185 2.00 -1.76 5.11
C LEU A 185 0.71 -2.46 4.70
N VAL A 186 0.27 -2.23 3.46
CA VAL A 186 -0.83 -2.94 2.80
C VAL A 186 -0.33 -3.47 1.46
N ASP A 187 -0.28 -4.79 1.36
CA ASP A 187 0.04 -5.53 0.13
C ASP A 187 -1.22 -6.23 -0.38
N SER A 188 -1.73 -5.79 -1.54
CA SER A 188 -2.95 -6.30 -2.15
C SER A 188 -2.80 -7.61 -2.92
N HIS A 189 -1.57 -8.12 -3.09
CA HIS A 189 -1.32 -9.33 -3.84
C HIS A 189 -1.77 -10.59 -3.07
N ALA A 190 -1.92 -11.70 -3.80
CA ALA A 190 -2.08 -13.01 -3.19
C ALA A 190 -0.72 -13.58 -2.79
N HIS A 191 -0.62 -14.10 -1.57
CA HIS A 191 0.57 -14.70 -0.99
C HIS A 191 0.40 -16.23 -0.98
N VAL A 192 0.45 -16.83 -2.17
CA VAL A 192 0.05 -18.22 -2.45
C VAL A 192 0.82 -19.23 -1.61
N GLN A 193 2.12 -19.00 -1.39
CA GLN A 193 3.01 -19.85 -0.59
C GLN A 193 2.62 -19.89 0.88
N LEU A 194 1.86 -18.89 1.34
CA LEU A 194 1.33 -18.79 2.70
C LEU A 194 -0.16 -19.14 2.79
N ASP A 195 -0.79 -19.58 1.68
CA ASP A 195 -2.25 -19.75 1.55
C ASP A 195 -3.03 -18.51 2.01
N ALA A 196 -2.48 -17.33 1.74
CA ALA A 196 -3.02 -16.04 2.19
C ALA A 196 -3.37 -15.13 1.02
N GLY A 197 -4.37 -14.27 1.25
CA GLY A 197 -4.79 -13.20 0.36
C GLY A 197 -3.90 -11.98 0.54
N ILE A 198 -4.50 -10.80 0.73
CA ILE A 198 -3.76 -9.60 1.11
C ILE A 198 -3.03 -9.79 2.43
N VAL A 199 -1.98 -9.01 2.61
CA VAL A 199 -1.29 -8.87 3.88
C VAL A 199 -1.32 -7.43 4.32
N VAL A 200 -1.70 -7.21 5.58
CA VAL A 200 -1.48 -5.94 6.27
C VAL A 200 -0.43 -6.19 7.33
N SER A 201 0.57 -5.33 7.45
CA SER A 201 1.54 -5.41 8.54
C SER A 201 1.84 -4.04 9.14
N GLN A 202 2.34 -4.02 10.36
CA GLN A 202 2.54 -2.76 11.09
C GLN A 202 3.68 -2.87 12.10
N SER A 203 4.44 -1.79 12.21
CA SER A 203 5.38 -1.57 13.31
C SER A 203 5.28 -0.14 13.85
N ARG A 204 5.93 0.13 14.98
CA ARG A 204 6.19 1.50 15.42
C ARG A 204 7.19 2.15 14.46
N ILE A 205 7.14 3.47 14.33
CA ILE A 205 8.13 4.20 13.51
C ILE A 205 9.57 3.97 14.00
N SER A 206 9.77 3.77 15.30
CA SER A 206 11.09 3.41 15.87
C SER A 206 11.59 2.02 15.47
N GLU A 207 10.72 1.19 14.90
CA GLU A 207 10.95 -0.20 14.47
C GLU A 207 10.67 -0.33 12.96
N LEU A 208 10.85 0.77 12.21
CA LEU A 208 10.66 0.77 10.75
C LEU A 208 11.63 -0.20 10.05
N ASP A 209 12.85 -0.36 10.56
CA ASP A 209 13.83 -1.28 9.98
C ASP A 209 13.33 -2.73 9.99
N GLN A 210 12.74 -3.18 11.11
CA GLN A 210 12.14 -4.50 11.25
C GLN A 210 11.01 -4.70 10.25
N LEU A 211 10.15 -3.69 10.03
CA LEU A 211 9.07 -3.77 9.04
C LEU A 211 9.61 -3.90 7.61
N CYS A 212 10.62 -3.11 7.25
CA CYS A 212 11.24 -3.15 5.92
C CYS A 212 12.01 -4.47 5.67
N GLN A 213 12.75 -4.96 6.67
CA GLN A 213 13.44 -6.25 6.59
C GLN A 213 12.45 -7.40 6.48
N TRP A 214 11.41 -7.40 7.33
CA TRP A 214 10.33 -8.39 7.28
C TRP A 214 9.66 -8.41 5.91
N TYR A 215 9.31 -7.24 5.35
CA TYR A 215 8.67 -7.18 4.04
C TYR A 215 9.60 -7.69 2.93
N THR A 216 10.89 -7.35 2.97
CA THR A 216 11.88 -7.85 2.01
C THR A 216 12.00 -9.38 2.07
N ALA A 217 12.06 -9.95 3.28
CA ALA A 217 12.08 -11.39 3.48
C ALA A 217 10.79 -12.08 3.00
N MET A 218 9.63 -11.47 3.30
CA MET A 218 8.32 -11.94 2.86
C MET A 218 8.25 -12.02 1.33
N CYS A 219 8.72 -10.97 0.64
CA CYS A 219 8.76 -10.95 -0.83
C CYS A 219 9.63 -12.09 -1.39
N THR A 220 10.81 -12.31 -0.82
CA THR A 220 11.71 -13.42 -1.21
C THR A 220 11.07 -14.79 -0.99
N GLN A 221 10.28 -14.96 0.07
CA GLN A 221 9.58 -16.21 0.36
C GLN A 221 8.38 -16.43 -0.57
N CYS A 222 7.59 -15.39 -0.85
CA CYS A 222 6.30 -15.51 -1.54
C CYS A 222 6.40 -15.37 -3.06
N PHE A 223 7.45 -14.75 -3.59
CA PHE A 223 7.47 -14.41 -5.01
C PHE A 223 8.70 -15.01 -5.69
N THR A 224 8.48 -16.06 -6.48
CA THR A 224 9.51 -16.84 -7.19
C THR A 224 10.36 -16.03 -8.17
N ASN A 225 9.86 -14.90 -8.66
CA ASN A 225 10.58 -13.96 -9.53
C ASN A 225 11.02 -12.69 -8.79
N TRP A 226 11.03 -12.71 -7.46
CA TRP A 226 11.58 -11.61 -6.68
C TRP A 226 13.10 -11.59 -6.85
N ILE A 227 13.58 -10.71 -7.72
CA ILE A 227 15.01 -10.43 -7.90
C ILE A 227 15.48 -9.40 -6.84
N GLY A 228 14.67 -9.15 -5.80
CA GLY A 228 14.72 -7.94 -4.97
C GLY A 228 15.88 -7.78 -3.99
N ASN A 229 16.89 -8.65 -4.04
CA ASN A 229 18.18 -8.33 -3.43
C ASN A 229 19.09 -7.51 -4.35
N ASN A 230 18.80 -7.43 -5.66
CA ASN A 230 19.63 -6.70 -6.64
C ASN A 230 18.81 -5.84 -7.62
N SER A 231 17.50 -5.68 -7.40
CA SER A 231 16.64 -4.90 -8.30
C SER A 231 16.39 -3.50 -7.74
N PRO A 232 16.42 -2.47 -8.61
CA PRO A 232 16.05 -1.13 -8.20
C PRO A 232 14.58 -1.10 -7.78
N TYR A 233 14.24 -0.15 -6.93
CA TYR A 233 12.89 0.10 -6.48
C TYR A 233 12.58 1.59 -6.50
N GLU A 234 11.31 1.93 -6.64
CA GLU A 234 10.84 3.32 -6.59
C GLU A 234 10.10 3.56 -5.28
N LEU A 235 10.33 4.72 -4.68
CA LEU A 235 9.50 5.26 -3.60
C LEU A 235 8.81 6.52 -4.11
N ALA A 236 7.48 6.48 -4.18
CA ALA A 236 6.67 7.67 -4.42
C ALA A 236 5.95 8.08 -3.13
N PHE A 237 6.09 9.34 -2.76
CA PHE A 237 5.55 9.87 -1.50
C PHE A 237 4.30 10.70 -1.79
N LEU A 238 3.16 10.31 -1.24
CA LEU A 238 1.89 11.00 -1.44
C LEU A 238 1.42 11.64 -0.14
N TYR A 239 0.81 12.81 -0.28
CA TYR A 239 0.20 13.54 0.82
C TYR A 239 -1.07 14.25 0.36
N GLN A 240 -1.81 14.78 1.33
CA GLN A 240 -3.02 15.53 1.05
C GLN A 240 -2.73 17.02 1.08
N ARG A 241 -3.06 17.71 -0.01
CA ARG A 241 -2.91 19.16 -0.09
C ARG A 241 -4.16 19.89 0.41
N THR A 242 -3.99 21.07 1.01
CA THR A 242 -5.06 21.98 1.43
C THR A 242 -5.85 22.55 0.26
#